data_AF-A0A9C7UUH2-F1
#
_entry.id   AF-A0A9C7UUH2-F1
#
_cell.length_a   1.000
_cell.length_b   1.000
_cell.length_c   1.000
_cell.angle_alpha   90.00
_cell.angle_beta   90.00
_cell.angle_gamma   90.00
#
_symmetry.space_group_name_H-M   'P 1'
#
loop_
_entity.id
_entity.type
_entity.pdbx_description
1 polymer ?
#
loop_
_entity_poly.entity_id
_entity_poly.type
_entity_poly.pdbx_seq_one_letter_code
_entity_poly.pdbx_strand_id
1 'polypeptide(L)'
;MTSSTSQEEEEWPSTCNKAKESYEECFFLWYRESFLKGVTENPCEELWKSYENCVKRLASSRNLKQLLTADWNLDQDKSES
;
A
#
# COMPACT_ATOMS: atom_id res chain seq x y z
N MET A 1 -33.14 2.98 -15.61
CA MET A 1 -32.42 4.24 -15.41
C MET A 1 -31.01 3.87 -15.05
N THR A 2 -30.07 4.27 -15.91
CA THR A 2 -28.61 4.43 -15.73
C THR A 2 -28.03 3.99 -14.37
N SER A 3 -26.91 3.31 -14.24
CA SER A 3 -25.88 2.81 -15.16
C SER A 3 -24.85 2.14 -14.23
N SER A 4 -24.02 1.27 -14.77
CA SER A 4 -22.66 1.05 -14.27
C SER A 4 -22.50 0.23 -12.98
N THR A 5 -22.57 -1.09 -13.17
CA THR A 5 -21.60 -2.02 -12.59
C THR A 5 -20.18 -1.45 -12.75
N SER A 6 -19.60 -0.83 -11.72
CA SER A 6 -18.18 -0.46 -11.70
C SER A 6 -17.67 0.05 -10.35
N GLN A 7 -18.17 -0.45 -9.21
CA GLN A 7 -17.51 -0.26 -7.91
C GLN A 7 -17.72 -1.50 -7.02
N GLU A 8 -17.23 -2.64 -7.50
CA GLU A 8 -16.64 -3.63 -6.59
C GLU A 8 -15.27 -3.06 -6.20
N GLU A 9 -15.26 -2.05 -5.32
CA GLU A 9 -14.10 -1.90 -4.45
C GLU A 9 -14.16 -3.11 -3.54
N GLU A 10 -13.33 -4.11 -3.83
CA GLU A 10 -13.04 -5.17 -2.86
C GLU A 10 -12.80 -4.49 -1.52
N GLU A 11 -13.73 -4.69 -0.58
CA GLU A 11 -13.72 -4.01 0.70
C GLU A 11 -12.52 -4.53 1.50
N TRP A 12 -11.38 -3.84 1.34
CA TRP A 12 -10.24 -4.05 2.21
C TRP A 12 -10.71 -3.81 3.65
N PRO A 13 -10.37 -4.69 4.60
CA PRO A 13 -10.86 -4.54 5.96
C PRO A 13 -10.49 -3.19 6.54
N SER A 14 -11.49 -2.45 7.01
CA SER A 14 -11.34 -1.12 7.63
C SER A 14 -10.38 -1.09 8.83
N THR A 15 -9.99 -2.28 9.33
CA THR A 15 -9.10 -2.53 10.45
C THR A 15 -7.76 -1.78 10.38
N CYS A 16 -7.24 -1.50 9.17
CA CYS A 16 -5.96 -0.79 8.99
C CYS A 16 -6.11 0.61 8.39
N ASN A 17 -7.32 1.10 8.11
CA ASN A 17 -7.53 2.35 7.36
C ASN A 17 -6.93 3.56 8.06
N LYS A 18 -7.08 3.68 9.38
CA LYS A 18 -6.51 4.81 10.12
C LYS A 18 -4.98 4.86 10.03
N ALA A 19 -4.31 3.71 10.13
CA ALA A 19 -2.86 3.62 10.00
C ALA A 19 -2.40 3.89 8.55
N LYS A 20 -3.17 3.40 7.57
CA LYS A 20 -2.98 3.67 6.15
C LYS A 20 -3.07 5.15 5.84
N GLU A 21 -4.18 5.80 6.21
CA GLU A 21 -4.43 7.23 5.97
C GLU A 21 -3.32 8.11 6.56
N SER A 22 -2.90 7.83 7.79
CA SER A 22 -1.80 8.57 8.44
C SER A 22 -0.47 8.41 7.69
N TYR A 23 -0.17 7.19 7.24
CA TYR A 23 1.03 6.93 6.44
C TYR A 23 0.96 7.59 5.06
N GLU A 24 -0.16 7.46 4.35
CA GLU A 24 -0.38 8.01 3.01
C GLU A 24 -0.29 9.53 2.99
N GLU A 25 -0.92 10.22 3.96
CA GLU A 25 -0.83 11.68 4.09
C GLU A 25 0.62 12.14 4.22
N CYS A 26 1.38 11.50 5.12
CA CYS A 26 2.80 11.79 5.28
C CYS A 26 3.60 11.49 4.00
N PHE A 27 3.38 10.31 3.41
CA PHE A 27 4.12 9.85 2.25
C PHE A 27 3.89 10.76 1.05
N PHE A 28 2.65 11.12 0.73
CA PHE A 28 2.35 11.97 -0.42
C PHE A 28 2.90 13.38 -0.25
N LEU A 29 2.86 13.92 0.97
CA LEU A 29 3.48 15.22 1.28
C LEU A 29 4.99 15.16 1.04
N TRP A 30 5.66 14.19 1.68
CA TRP A 30 7.10 14.00 1.54
C TRP A 30 7.50 13.72 0.08
N TYR A 31 6.74 12.90 -0.64
CA TYR A 31 7.00 12.55 -2.02
C TYR A 31 6.99 13.81 -2.90
N ARG A 32 5.93 14.62 -2.80
CA ARG A 32 5.76 15.84 -3.60
C ARG A 32 6.76 16.93 -3.24
N GLU A 33 7.05 17.11 -1.95
CA GLU A 33 7.76 18.30 -1.47
C GLU A 33 9.26 18.08 -1.27
N SER A 34 9.70 16.83 -1.07
CA SER A 34 11.07 16.48 -0.72
C SER A 34 11.67 15.48 -1.71
N PHE A 35 11.04 14.30 -1.88
CA PHE A 35 11.61 13.22 -2.69
C PHE A 35 11.86 13.63 -4.15
N LEU A 36 10.85 14.23 -4.80
CA LEU A 36 10.98 14.71 -6.18
C LEU A 36 12.01 15.85 -6.35
N LYS A 37 12.46 16.47 -5.26
CA LYS A 37 13.52 17.49 -5.24
C LYS A 37 14.89 16.93 -4.84
N GLY A 38 15.00 15.60 -4.71
CA GLY A 38 16.25 14.91 -4.40
C GLY A 38 16.51 14.68 -2.91
N VAL A 39 15.56 15.00 -2.02
CA VAL A 39 15.69 14.70 -0.57
C VAL A 39 15.09 13.31 -0.31
N THR A 40 15.96 12.32 -0.09
CA THR A 40 15.55 10.91 0.02
C THR A 40 15.28 10.44 1.44
N GLU A 41 15.57 11.25 2.46
CA GLU A 41 15.30 10.90 3.85
C GLU A 41 13.79 10.88 4.10
N ASN A 42 13.25 9.73 4.50
CA ASN A 42 11.82 9.49 4.65
C ASN A 42 11.37 9.65 6.11
N PRO A 43 10.61 10.72 6.46
CA PRO A 43 10.14 10.94 7.82
C PRO A 43 8.96 10.02 8.21
N CYS A 44 8.39 9.28 7.27
CA CYS A 44 7.18 8.49 7.46
C CYS A 44 7.45 7.03 7.87
N GLU A 45 8.70 6.67 8.20
CA GLU A 45 9.10 5.29 8.46
C GLU A 45 8.34 4.65 9.65
N GLU A 46 8.11 5.40 10.72
CA GLU A 46 7.35 4.90 11.88
C GLU A 46 5.86 4.70 11.56
N LEU A 47 5.29 5.57 10.71
CA LEU A 47 3.92 5.42 10.22
C LEU A 47 3.80 4.19 9.32
N TRP A 48 4.81 3.95 8.46
CA TRP A 48 4.91 2.75 7.65
C TRP A 48 4.95 1.50 8.52
N LYS A 49 5.82 1.44 9.53
CA LYS A 49 5.91 0.29 10.45
C LYS A 49 4.57 0.00 11.13
N SER A 50 3.84 1.03 11.54
CA SER A 50 2.51 0.87 12.14
C SER A 50 1.50 0.25 11.17
N TYR A 51 1.42 0.79 9.95
CA TYR A 51 0.55 0.27 8.90
C TYR A 51 0.93 -1.16 8.47
N GLU A 52 2.21 -1.40 8.17
CA GLU A 52 2.75 -2.69 7.75
C GLU A 52 2.47 -3.78 8.79
N ASN A 53 2.66 -3.47 10.08
CA ASN A 53 2.34 -4.40 11.16
C ASN A 53 0.84 -4.72 11.24
N CYS A 54 -0.04 -3.75 10.99
CA CYS A 54 -1.48 -3.99 10.92
C CYS A 54 -1.81 -4.96 9.78
N VAL A 55 -1.29 -4.71 8.58
CA VAL A 55 -1.50 -5.56 7.40
C VAL A 55 -0.97 -6.97 7.62
N LYS A 56 0.23 -7.13 8.18
CA LYS A 56 0.82 -8.43 8.51
C LYS A 56 -0.05 -9.22 9.49
N ARG A 57 -0.61 -8.56 10.51
CA ARG A 57 -1.53 -9.20 11.47
C ARG A 57 -2.86 -9.60 10.83
N LEU A 58 -3.43 -8.74 9.99
CA LEU A 58 -4.66 -9.01 9.26
C LEU A 58 -4.50 -10.18 8.28
N ALA A 59 -3.41 -10.22 7.52
CA ALA A 59 -3.10 -11.34 6.64
C ALA A 59 -2.90 -12.63 7.44
N SER A 60 -2.28 -12.53 8.62
CA SER A 60 -2.10 -13.67 9.52
C SER A 60 -3.42 -14.25 10.04
N SER A 61 -4.37 -13.40 10.44
CA SER A 61 -5.67 -13.85 10.96
C SER A 61 -6.56 -14.48 9.89
N ARG A 62 -6.34 -14.13 8.61
CA ARG A 62 -7.11 -14.65 7.47
C ARG A 62 -6.40 -15.79 6.72
N ASN A 63 -5.28 -16.30 7.23
CA ASN A 63 -4.43 -17.30 6.56
C ASN A 63 -3.91 -16.86 5.18
N LEU A 64 -3.76 -15.55 4.96
CA LEU A 64 -3.30 -14.93 3.70
C LEU A 64 -1.80 -14.61 3.72
N LYS A 65 -1.03 -15.12 4.69
CA LYS A 65 0.41 -14.82 4.84
C LYS A 65 1.21 -15.04 3.56
N GLN A 66 0.84 -16.05 2.77
CA GLN A 66 1.52 -16.38 1.50
C GLN A 66 1.41 -15.25 0.47
N LEU A 67 0.37 -14.42 0.53
CA LEU A 67 0.19 -13.25 -0.34
C LEU A 67 1.13 -12.09 0.00
N LEU A 68 1.70 -12.07 1.22
CA LEU A 68 2.68 -11.06 1.62
C LEU A 68 4.12 -11.44 1.26
N THR A 69 4.35 -12.69 0.91
CA THR A 69 5.68 -13.25 0.59
C THR A 69 5.88 -13.50 -0.89
N ALA A 70 4.81 -13.50 -1.68
CA ALA A 70 4.90 -13.55 -3.13
C ALA A 70 5.30 -12.16 -3.62
N ASP A 71 6.43 -12.10 -4.31
CA ASP A 71 6.90 -10.93 -5.04
C ASP A 71 5.74 -10.28 -5.81
N TRP A 72 5.74 -8.94 -5.79
CA TRP A 72 5.22 -8.12 -6.87
C TRP A 72 5.93 -8.48 -8.20
N ASN A 73 5.71 -9.69 -8.71
CA ASN A 73 6.18 -10.18 -10.00
C ASN A 73 5.40 -9.50 -11.14
N LEU A 74 5.44 -8.17 -11.17
CA LEU A 74 4.94 -7.36 -12.27
C LEU A 74 6.00 -7.12 -13.35
N ASP A 75 7.17 -7.76 -13.28
CA ASP A 75 8.19 -7.70 -14.34
C ASP A 75 8.81 -9.08 -14.63
N GLN A 76 8.05 -9.94 -15.33
CA GLN A 76 8.62 -11.05 -16.11
C GLN A 76 8.06 -11.02 -17.55
N ASP A 77 8.07 -9.84 -18.17
CA ASP A 77 8.26 -9.78 -19.62
C ASP A 77 9.26 -8.65 -19.92
N LYS A 78 10.53 -8.97 -19.66
CA LYS A 78 11.65 -8.23 -20.22
C LYS A 78 11.56 -8.34 -21.73
N SER A 79 11.55 -7.17 -22.38
CA SER A 79 12.26 -6.91 -23.63
C SER A 79 13.07 -8.10 -24.18
N GLU A 80 12.49 -8.87 -25.09
CA GLU A 80 13.25 -9.70 -26.02
C GLU A 80 12.45 -9.94 -27.31
N SER A 81 12.57 -8.98 -28.22
CA SER A 81 12.55 -9.18 -29.69
C SER A 81 13.03 -7.92 -30.39
#